data_AF-A0AA42MA24-F1
#
_entry.id   AF-A0AA42MA24-F1
#
_cell.length_a   1.000
_cell.length_b   1.000
_cell.length_c   1.000
_cell.angle_alpha   90.00
_cell.angle_beta   90.00
_cell.angle_gamma   90.00
#
_symmetry.space_group_name_H-M   'P 1'
#
loop_
_entity.id
_entity.type
_entity.pdbx_description
1 polymer ?
#
loop_
_entity_poly.entity_id
_entity_poly.type
_entity_poly.pdbx_seq_one_letter_code
_entity_poly.pdbx_strand_id
1 'polypeptide(L)'
;MTNITSIIDKESGIQYQGVEDRSSRRGLYSINGLIIGQFRRGRFDKPMTITDGNIRSQLGYDPKNPHYVAVQDVLSSGVPSVQVLRVNNESPSIDPQPPKDEHEIELFDYAVVRYIWEESGGLDLDTRTLVIDPPRNIAVGWGRFSNDDNFLHWVGDNTSSGVESVLIDMSSLRKFYPNQKNFVFWFKSFWYSVVNSGNFKLQVETYKGGQMVINNEYNYQNVDGQLLQNLTMDCQVGKSQSSEYEGFLVAQLTLNIDKKKGELVKKVDSDYREISFTSSSGITIFRGDLKDLELSTVSNHTLFNGSNLMEPLIIRNSSNVILFEK
;
A
#
# COMPACT_ATOMS: atom_id res chain seq x y z
N MET A 1 71.12 15.08 33.79
CA MET A 1 71.53 13.71 34.09
C MET A 1 70.90 13.34 35.42
N THR A 2 69.74 12.65 35.41
CA THR A 2 69.20 11.93 36.58
C THR A 2 68.15 10.94 36.10
N ASN A 3 68.44 9.64 36.22
CA ASN A 3 67.43 8.59 36.32
C ASN A 3 66.86 8.63 37.74
N ILE A 4 65.59 8.28 37.95
CA ILE A 4 65.06 7.40 39.03
C ILE A 4 63.56 7.14 38.75
N THR A 5 63.20 5.87 38.72
CA THR A 5 61.87 5.22 38.61
C THR A 5 60.97 5.44 39.82
N SER A 6 59.65 5.47 39.63
CA SER A 6 58.68 5.09 40.65
C SER A 6 57.65 4.10 40.08
N ILE A 7 57.84 2.83 40.44
CA ILE A 7 56.88 1.73 40.28
C ILE A 7 55.73 2.01 41.26
N ILE A 8 54.51 2.17 40.74
CA ILE A 8 53.29 2.55 41.49
C ILE A 8 52.58 1.31 42.10
N ASP A 9 53.11 0.10 41.89
CA ASP A 9 52.44 -1.17 42.23
C ASP A 9 52.45 -1.58 43.72
N LYS A 10 52.76 -0.68 44.66
CA LYS A 10 52.83 -1.02 46.10
C LYS A 10 52.17 -0.05 47.08
N GLU A 11 51.19 0.74 46.64
CA GLU A 11 50.37 1.51 47.60
C GLU A 11 49.08 0.78 47.96
N SER A 12 48.88 0.56 49.27
CA SER A 12 47.66 0.02 49.85
C SER A 12 46.57 1.09 49.90
N GLY A 13 45.83 1.24 48.80
CA GLY A 13 44.65 2.09 48.68
C GLY A 13 43.50 1.31 48.05
N ILE A 14 42.28 1.51 48.55
CA ILE A 14 41.06 0.83 48.10
C ILE A 14 40.85 1.13 46.60
N GLN A 15 41.18 0.16 45.74
CA GLN A 15 40.87 0.23 44.32
C GLN A 15 39.36 0.17 44.15
N TYR A 16 38.79 1.25 43.59
CA TYR A 16 37.46 1.24 43.00
C TYR A 16 37.44 0.11 41.95
N GLN A 17 36.65 -0.94 42.20
CA GLN A 17 36.40 -2.00 41.23
C GLN A 17 35.57 -1.41 40.08
N GLY A 18 36.28 -0.85 39.10
CA GLY A 18 35.70 -0.57 37.79
C GLY A 18 35.07 -1.84 37.24
N VAL A 19 33.94 -1.67 36.56
CA VAL A 19 33.22 -2.74 35.85
C VAL A 19 34.24 -3.60 35.09
N GLU A 20 34.29 -4.89 35.42
CA GLU A 20 35.12 -5.85 34.71
C GLU A 20 34.55 -6.00 33.30
N ASP A 21 35.21 -5.41 32.31
CA ASP A 21 34.85 -5.63 30.90
C ASP A 21 35.15 -7.08 30.53
N ARG A 22 34.08 -7.86 30.33
CA ARG A 22 34.15 -9.27 29.94
C ARG A 22 34.18 -9.47 28.42
N SER A 23 34.23 -8.41 27.62
CA SER A 23 34.22 -8.49 26.15
C SER A 23 35.43 -9.21 25.54
N SER A 24 36.50 -9.44 26.31
CA SER A 24 37.77 -9.99 25.80
C SER A 24 38.23 -11.31 26.43
N ARG A 25 37.38 -12.00 27.22
CA ARG A 25 37.71 -13.39 27.62
C ARG A 25 37.57 -14.31 26.40
N ARG A 26 38.70 -14.71 25.81
CA ARG A 26 38.82 -15.89 24.92
C ARG A 26 38.51 -17.18 25.70
N GLY A 27 37.25 -17.36 26.05
CA GLY A 27 36.68 -18.64 26.46
C GLY A 27 35.93 -19.25 25.28
N LEU A 28 35.94 -20.59 25.19
CA LEU A 28 35.20 -21.41 24.22
C LEU A 28 33.67 -21.28 24.38
N TYR A 29 33.13 -20.08 24.25
CA TYR A 29 31.71 -19.89 24.10
C TYR A 29 31.34 -20.32 22.68
N SER A 30 30.48 -21.32 22.55
CA SER A 30 29.87 -21.62 21.25
C SER A 30 29.10 -20.37 20.83
N ILE A 31 29.61 -19.67 19.81
CA ILE A 31 28.90 -18.56 19.19
C ILE A 31 27.70 -19.17 18.47
N ASN A 32 26.61 -19.36 19.21
CA ASN A 32 25.34 -19.84 18.68
C ASN A 32 24.54 -18.63 18.16
N GLY A 33 25.07 -17.97 17.13
CA GLY A 33 24.29 -16.99 16.37
C GLY A 33 23.18 -17.72 15.64
N LEU A 34 21.93 -17.27 15.82
CA LEU A 34 20.77 -17.74 15.06
C LEU A 34 20.49 -16.76 13.92
N ILE A 35 20.55 -17.22 12.69
CA ILE A 35 20.10 -16.50 11.51
C ILE A 35 18.73 -17.04 11.12
N ILE A 36 17.72 -16.19 11.18
CA ILE A 36 16.38 -16.50 10.69
C ILE A 36 16.25 -15.88 9.30
N GLY A 37 15.84 -16.67 8.31
CA GLY A 37 15.78 -16.16 6.95
C GLY A 37 15.07 -17.06 5.98
N GLN A 38 14.82 -16.50 4.80
CA GLN A 38 14.24 -17.24 3.70
C GLN A 38 15.35 -17.96 2.94
N PHE A 39 15.22 -19.27 2.82
CA PHE A 39 16.19 -20.12 2.12
C PHE A 39 15.46 -21.07 1.18
N ARG A 40 16.14 -21.59 0.15
CA ARG A 40 15.53 -22.56 -0.78
C ARG A 40 15.22 -23.89 -0.10
N ARG A 41 16.03 -24.25 0.90
CA ARG A 41 15.93 -25.47 1.70
C ARG A 41 16.23 -25.15 3.16
N GLY A 42 15.89 -26.08 4.05
CA GLY A 42 16.11 -25.97 5.49
C GLY A 42 14.85 -26.24 6.30
N ARG A 43 15.02 -26.25 7.62
CA ARG A 43 13.97 -26.60 8.58
C ARG A 43 13.16 -25.38 9.01
N PHE A 44 11.85 -25.56 9.14
CA PHE A 44 10.90 -24.55 9.60
C PHE A 44 10.55 -24.67 11.09
N ASP A 45 10.78 -25.84 11.67
CA ASP A 45 10.30 -26.20 13.00
C ASP A 45 11.37 -26.03 14.09
N LYS A 46 12.65 -26.07 13.72
CA LYS A 46 13.78 -25.82 14.62
C LYS A 46 15.00 -25.31 13.85
N PRO A 47 15.90 -24.57 14.51
CA PRO A 47 17.19 -24.19 13.94
C PRO A 47 18.04 -25.41 13.55
N MET A 48 18.88 -25.23 12.53
CA MET A 48 19.83 -26.21 12.04
C MET A 48 21.23 -25.63 11.91
N THR A 49 22.25 -26.43 12.22
CA THR A 49 23.65 -26.03 12.14
C THR A 49 24.15 -26.00 10.70
N ILE A 50 24.61 -24.83 10.26
CA ILE A 50 25.17 -24.58 8.94
C ILE A 50 26.67 -24.32 9.04
N THR A 51 27.43 -24.92 8.11
CA THR A 51 28.88 -24.85 7.96
C THR A 51 29.22 -24.63 6.49
N ASP A 52 30.44 -24.21 6.18
CA ASP A 52 30.87 -23.99 4.79
C ASP A 52 30.74 -25.26 3.92
N GLY A 53 30.96 -26.44 4.54
CA GLY A 53 30.80 -27.73 3.87
C GLY A 53 29.35 -28.13 3.57
N ASN A 54 28.37 -27.60 4.31
CA ASN A 54 26.96 -28.04 4.19
C ASN A 54 26.00 -26.97 3.66
N ILE A 55 26.38 -25.69 3.65
CA ILE A 55 25.50 -24.55 3.31
C ILE A 55 24.72 -24.76 2.01
N ARG A 56 25.41 -25.19 0.93
CA ARG A 56 24.77 -25.42 -0.38
C ARG A 56 23.75 -26.56 -0.35
N SER A 57 24.05 -27.63 0.39
CA SER A 57 23.19 -28.82 0.47
C SER A 57 21.97 -28.59 1.37
N GLN A 58 22.18 -27.83 2.45
CA GLN A 58 21.24 -27.66 3.54
C GLN A 58 20.31 -26.45 3.35
N LEU A 59 20.82 -25.33 2.83
CA LEU A 59 20.04 -24.12 2.54
C LEU A 59 19.67 -23.98 1.06
N GLY A 60 20.34 -24.72 0.17
CA GLY A 60 20.23 -24.59 -1.28
C GLY A 60 21.03 -23.40 -1.78
N TYR A 61 21.89 -23.61 -2.78
CA TYR A 61 22.72 -22.54 -3.33
C TYR A 61 21.88 -21.41 -3.94
N ASP A 62 22.00 -20.20 -3.40
CA ASP A 62 21.26 -19.03 -3.85
C ASP A 62 22.06 -17.72 -3.68
N PRO A 63 23.02 -17.43 -4.58
CA PRO A 63 23.94 -16.29 -4.43
C PRO A 63 23.24 -14.93 -4.61
N LYS A 64 21.98 -14.89 -5.05
CA LYS A 64 21.20 -13.65 -5.19
C LYS A 64 20.35 -13.34 -3.95
N ASN A 65 20.23 -14.27 -3.02
CA ASN A 65 19.41 -14.12 -1.82
C ASN A 65 20.24 -13.48 -0.68
N PRO A 66 19.85 -12.29 -0.18
CA PRO A 66 20.56 -11.62 0.91
C PRO A 66 20.74 -12.48 2.18
N HIS A 67 19.76 -13.32 2.52
CA HIS A 67 19.86 -14.22 3.68
C HIS A 67 20.90 -15.31 3.47
N TYR A 68 20.97 -15.86 2.25
CA TYR A 68 21.99 -16.84 1.89
C TYR A 68 23.38 -16.22 1.92
N VAL A 69 23.53 -15.01 1.38
CA VAL A 69 24.79 -14.27 1.39
C VAL A 69 25.21 -13.93 2.82
N ALA A 70 24.29 -13.53 3.70
CA ALA A 70 24.61 -13.26 5.11
C ALA A 70 25.17 -14.50 5.83
N VAL A 71 24.60 -15.69 5.61
CA VAL A 71 25.14 -16.94 6.15
C VAL A 71 26.53 -17.22 5.56
N GLN A 72 26.71 -16.99 4.26
CA GLN A 72 27.99 -17.20 3.58
C GLN A 72 29.08 -16.24 4.08
N ASP A 73 28.76 -14.97 4.29
CA ASP A 73 29.68 -13.95 4.80
C ASP A 73 30.12 -14.27 6.22
N VAL A 74 29.20 -14.72 7.07
CA VAL A 74 29.50 -15.17 8.44
C VAL A 74 30.48 -16.35 8.42
N LEU A 75 30.24 -17.35 7.58
CA LEU A 75 31.16 -18.49 7.48
C LEU A 75 32.51 -18.08 6.89
N SER A 76 32.52 -17.18 5.91
CA SER A 76 33.73 -16.65 5.27
C SER A 76 34.57 -15.79 6.23
N SER A 77 33.94 -15.19 7.25
CA SER A 77 34.62 -14.43 8.30
C SER A 77 35.39 -15.30 9.30
N GLY A 78 35.32 -16.63 9.16
CA GLY A 78 36.03 -17.59 10.00
C GLY A 78 35.18 -18.17 11.14
N VAL A 79 33.86 -17.94 11.14
CA VAL A 79 32.94 -18.59 12.09
C VAL A 79 32.74 -20.06 11.67
N PRO A 80 33.01 -21.04 12.56
CA PRO A 80 33.01 -22.45 12.18
C PRO A 80 31.62 -23.01 11.84
N SER A 81 30.57 -22.47 12.47
CA SER A 81 29.19 -22.85 12.21
C SER A 81 28.20 -21.81 12.71
N VAL A 82 27.01 -21.75 12.10
CA VAL A 82 25.92 -20.85 12.50
C VAL A 82 24.59 -21.62 12.57
N GLN A 83 23.72 -21.27 13.51
CA GLN A 83 22.36 -21.82 13.56
C GLN A 83 21.48 -21.07 12.56
N VAL A 84 20.69 -21.79 11.78
CA VAL A 84 19.78 -21.21 10.79
C VAL A 84 18.38 -21.75 10.98
N LEU A 85 17.37 -20.89 11.07
CA LEU A 85 15.97 -21.28 11.02
C LEU A 85 15.37 -20.74 9.72
N ARG A 86 14.78 -21.63 8.92
CA ARG A 86 14.10 -21.23 7.69
C ARG A 86 12.72 -20.71 8.04
N VAL A 87 12.32 -19.62 7.42
CA VAL A 87 10.93 -19.16 7.38
C VAL A 87 10.36 -19.36 5.98
N ASN A 88 9.04 -19.54 5.88
CA ASN A 88 8.38 -19.78 4.60
C ASN A 88 8.65 -18.63 3.63
N ASN A 89 8.97 -19.02 2.40
CA ASN A 89 9.07 -18.14 1.27
C ASN A 89 7.79 -18.35 0.46
N GLU A 90 6.89 -17.39 0.48
CA GLU A 90 6.10 -17.14 -0.73
C GLU A 90 7.13 -16.79 -1.83
N SER A 91 7.11 -17.39 -3.01
CA SER A 91 8.11 -17.11 -4.06
C SER A 91 7.50 -17.24 -5.46
N PRO A 92 7.88 -16.41 -6.46
CA PRO A 92 8.97 -15.41 -6.47
C PRO A 92 8.51 -13.93 -6.54
N SER A 93 9.28 -13.09 -5.83
CA SER A 93 9.48 -11.62 -5.97
C SER A 93 8.28 -10.69 -6.06
N ILE A 94 7.54 -10.54 -4.96
CA ILE A 94 7.09 -9.24 -4.48
C ILE A 94 7.33 -9.29 -2.98
N ASP A 95 8.41 -8.66 -2.52
CA ASP A 95 8.48 -8.27 -1.12
C ASP A 95 7.13 -7.60 -0.83
N PRO A 96 6.33 -7.98 0.19
CA PRO A 96 5.26 -7.11 0.63
C PRO A 96 6.00 -5.85 1.08
N GLN A 97 6.19 -4.92 0.13
CA GLN A 97 6.67 -3.59 0.45
C GLN A 97 5.77 -3.19 1.61
N PRO A 98 6.33 -2.79 2.76
CA PRO A 98 5.50 -2.20 3.79
C PRO A 98 4.61 -1.20 3.06
N PRO A 99 3.27 -1.26 3.26
CA PRO A 99 2.29 -0.57 2.43
C PRO A 99 2.81 0.82 2.10
N LYS A 100 3.28 0.96 0.86
CA LYS A 100 3.95 2.19 0.47
C LYS A 100 2.85 3.07 -0.04
N ASP A 101 2.81 4.30 0.44
CA ASP A 101 1.79 5.24 -0.02
C ASP A 101 1.98 5.60 -1.51
N GLU A 102 3.07 5.15 -2.15
CA GLU A 102 3.39 5.38 -3.56
C GLU A 102 4.15 4.19 -4.17
N HIS A 103 3.63 3.63 -5.27
CA HIS A 103 4.22 2.51 -6.00
C HIS A 103 4.38 2.84 -7.48
N GLU A 104 5.52 2.47 -8.07
CA GLU A 104 5.70 2.51 -9.53
C GLU A 104 4.93 1.36 -10.19
N ILE A 105 4.31 1.64 -11.34
CA ILE A 105 3.45 0.71 -12.08
C ILE A 105 4.01 0.47 -13.47
N GLU A 106 4.15 -0.80 -13.85
CA GLU A 106 4.42 -1.22 -15.22
C GLU A 106 3.15 -1.13 -16.07
N LEU A 107 3.29 -0.98 -17.40
CA LEU A 107 2.12 -1.05 -18.27
C LEU A 107 1.52 -2.47 -18.27
N PHE A 108 0.19 -2.54 -18.24
CA PHE A 108 -0.57 -3.78 -18.16
C PHE A 108 -1.75 -3.77 -19.13
N ASP A 109 -2.29 -4.97 -19.39
CA ASP A 109 -3.47 -5.18 -20.22
C ASP A 109 -4.74 -5.19 -19.37
N TYR A 110 -4.66 -5.75 -18.16
CA TYR A 110 -5.75 -5.77 -17.16
C TYR A 110 -5.24 -5.42 -15.77
N ALA A 111 -6.08 -4.82 -14.94
CA ALA A 111 -5.86 -4.74 -13.51
C ALA A 111 -7.10 -5.14 -12.71
N VAL A 112 -6.91 -5.83 -11.60
CA VAL A 112 -7.96 -6.07 -10.61
C VAL A 112 -7.67 -5.22 -9.39
N VAL A 113 -8.59 -4.31 -9.09
CA VAL A 113 -8.58 -3.50 -7.88
C VAL A 113 -9.48 -4.16 -6.86
N ARG A 114 -8.96 -4.54 -5.71
CA ARG A 114 -9.68 -5.22 -4.63
C ARG A 114 -9.71 -4.37 -3.39
N TYR A 115 -10.90 -4.22 -2.84
CA TYR A 115 -11.16 -3.62 -1.55
C TYR A 115 -11.41 -4.78 -0.59
N ILE A 116 -10.47 -5.03 0.32
CA ILE A 116 -10.46 -6.20 1.19
C ILE A 116 -10.59 -5.73 2.63
N TRP A 117 -11.61 -6.18 3.35
CA TRP A 117 -11.80 -5.81 4.74
C TRP A 117 -12.22 -6.99 5.61
N GLU A 118 -11.86 -6.86 6.88
CA GLU A 118 -12.29 -7.77 7.93
C GLU A 118 -13.38 -7.10 8.78
N GLU A 119 -14.06 -7.88 9.61
CA GLU A 119 -15.09 -7.36 10.54
C GLU A 119 -14.53 -6.28 11.48
N SER A 120 -13.23 -6.32 11.77
CA SER A 120 -12.53 -5.31 12.57
C SER A 120 -12.46 -3.94 11.89
N GLY A 121 -12.53 -3.90 10.55
CA GLY A 121 -12.62 -2.69 9.73
C GLY A 121 -13.99 -2.04 9.82
N GLY A 122 -15.03 -2.84 9.61
CA GLY A 122 -16.41 -2.40 9.55
C GLY A 122 -17.29 -3.44 8.85
N LEU A 123 -18.49 -3.02 8.50
CA LEU A 123 -19.46 -3.81 7.75
C LEU A 123 -19.91 -3.00 6.54
N ASP A 124 -20.02 -3.69 5.39
CA ASP A 124 -20.59 -3.13 4.16
C ASP A 124 -19.74 -1.97 3.59
N LEU A 125 -18.56 -2.32 3.05
CA LEU A 125 -17.66 -1.34 2.43
C LEU A 125 -18.01 -1.19 0.95
N ASP A 126 -18.51 -0.02 0.59
CA ASP A 126 -18.85 0.32 -0.78
C ASP A 126 -17.68 0.94 -1.54
N THR A 127 -17.66 0.67 -2.84
CA THR A 127 -16.61 1.12 -3.75
C THR A 127 -17.12 2.09 -4.81
N ARG A 128 -16.20 2.92 -5.31
CA ARG A 128 -16.43 3.92 -6.36
C ARG A 128 -15.16 4.05 -7.18
N THR A 129 -15.12 3.41 -8.34
CA THR A 129 -13.97 3.50 -9.26
C THR A 129 -14.34 4.31 -10.49
N LEU A 130 -13.46 5.23 -10.91
CA LEU A 130 -13.69 6.13 -12.04
C LEU A 130 -12.49 6.20 -12.97
N VAL A 131 -12.74 6.39 -14.27
CA VAL A 131 -11.76 6.91 -15.23
C VAL A 131 -11.88 8.43 -15.29
N ILE A 132 -10.78 9.12 -14.95
CA ILE A 132 -10.70 10.58 -14.84
C ILE A 132 -10.08 11.20 -16.08
N ASP A 133 -9.04 10.56 -16.61
CA ASP A 133 -8.42 10.93 -17.88
C ASP A 133 -8.30 9.65 -18.72
N PRO A 134 -8.92 9.57 -19.91
CA PRO A 134 -9.85 10.57 -20.47
C PRO A 134 -11.14 10.66 -19.61
N PRO A 135 -11.80 11.84 -19.56
CA PRO A 135 -12.95 12.03 -18.69
C PRO A 135 -14.14 11.20 -19.17
N ARG A 136 -14.68 10.38 -18.27
CA ARG A 136 -15.86 9.52 -18.55
C ARG A 136 -17.09 9.86 -17.74
N ASN A 137 -16.93 10.47 -16.56
CA ASN A 137 -18.02 10.83 -15.64
C ASN A 137 -18.95 9.63 -15.28
N ILE A 138 -18.39 8.43 -15.22
CA ILE A 138 -19.09 7.20 -14.87
C ILE A 138 -18.36 6.57 -13.70
N ALA A 139 -19.04 6.52 -12.55
CA ALA A 139 -18.56 5.80 -11.37
C ALA A 139 -19.11 4.38 -11.36
N VAL A 140 -18.23 3.42 -11.13
CA VAL A 140 -18.58 2.00 -11.04
C VAL A 140 -18.50 1.54 -9.58
N GLY A 141 -19.56 0.88 -9.10
CA GLY A 141 -19.76 0.45 -7.72
C GLY A 141 -21.21 0.59 -7.22
N TRP A 142 -21.47 0.20 -5.97
CA TRP A 142 -22.82 0.06 -5.39
C TRP A 142 -23.71 1.32 -5.46
N GLY A 143 -24.90 1.26 -6.06
CA GLY A 143 -25.75 2.45 -6.20
C GLY A 143 -25.23 3.47 -7.24
N ARG A 144 -24.28 3.07 -8.09
CA ARG A 144 -23.93 3.72 -9.36
C ARG A 144 -24.08 2.70 -10.49
N PHE A 145 -23.08 2.57 -11.36
CA PHE A 145 -23.08 1.60 -12.47
C PHE A 145 -22.32 0.33 -12.10
N SER A 146 -22.73 -0.81 -12.68
CA SER A 146 -21.95 -2.05 -12.65
C SER A 146 -20.73 -1.98 -13.56
N ASN A 147 -20.79 -1.18 -14.62
CA ASN A 147 -19.76 -1.11 -15.64
C ASN A 147 -19.69 0.27 -16.30
N ASP A 148 -18.50 0.60 -16.78
CA ASP A 148 -18.23 1.72 -17.69
C ASP A 148 -17.78 1.14 -19.03
N ASP A 149 -18.73 0.92 -19.94
CA ASP A 149 -18.57 0.13 -21.16
C ASP A 149 -17.82 -1.19 -20.87
N ASN A 150 -16.72 -1.44 -21.57
CA ASN A 150 -15.81 -2.56 -21.34
C ASN A 150 -14.58 -2.14 -20.52
N PHE A 151 -14.51 -0.91 -20.02
CA PHE A 151 -13.30 -0.35 -19.41
C PHE A 151 -13.20 -0.66 -17.92
N LEU A 152 -14.32 -0.52 -17.21
CA LEU A 152 -14.44 -0.84 -15.79
C LEU A 152 -15.61 -1.81 -15.59
N HIS A 153 -15.43 -2.79 -14.71
CA HIS A 153 -16.52 -3.67 -14.28
C HIS A 153 -16.39 -4.03 -12.81
N TRP A 154 -17.39 -3.67 -12.01
CA TRP A 154 -17.53 -4.05 -10.61
C TRP A 154 -18.36 -5.32 -10.49
N VAL A 155 -17.87 -6.27 -9.71
CA VAL A 155 -18.44 -7.62 -9.66
C VAL A 155 -19.76 -7.66 -8.88
N GLY A 156 -19.86 -6.92 -7.78
CA GLY A 156 -21.07 -6.88 -6.96
C GLY A 156 -20.83 -6.38 -5.54
N ASP A 157 -21.95 -6.24 -4.83
CA ASP A 157 -22.09 -5.71 -3.47
C ASP A 157 -21.88 -6.79 -2.41
N ASN A 158 -20.79 -6.70 -1.65
CA ASN A 158 -20.53 -7.57 -0.52
C ASN A 158 -20.87 -6.85 0.79
N THR A 159 -22.03 -7.17 1.35
CA THR A 159 -22.50 -6.58 2.63
C THR A 159 -21.85 -7.20 3.88
N SER A 160 -20.98 -8.20 3.72
CA SER A 160 -20.28 -8.91 4.81
C SER A 160 -18.78 -8.62 4.81
N SER A 161 -18.01 -9.18 5.75
CA SER A 161 -16.54 -9.11 5.67
C SER A 161 -16.03 -9.91 4.48
N GLY A 162 -15.01 -9.39 3.78
CA GLY A 162 -14.48 -10.05 2.59
C GLY A 162 -13.87 -9.08 1.59
N VAL A 163 -14.26 -9.24 0.32
CA VAL A 163 -13.69 -8.51 -0.80
C VAL A 163 -14.76 -8.01 -1.75
N GLU A 164 -14.55 -6.83 -2.31
CA GLU A 164 -15.15 -6.37 -3.57
C GLU A 164 -14.05 -6.07 -4.57
N SER A 165 -14.36 -6.25 -5.85
CA SER A 165 -13.38 -5.98 -6.91
C SER A 165 -13.94 -5.24 -8.11
N VAL A 166 -13.07 -4.44 -8.71
CA VAL A 166 -13.29 -3.76 -9.98
C VAL A 166 -12.19 -4.19 -10.96
N LEU A 167 -12.60 -4.69 -12.12
CA LEU A 167 -11.72 -4.94 -13.24
C LEU A 167 -11.49 -3.64 -14.02
N ILE A 168 -10.24 -3.34 -14.34
CA ILE A 168 -9.81 -2.36 -15.33
C ILE A 168 -9.33 -3.11 -16.57
N ASP A 169 -9.98 -2.91 -17.71
CA ASP A 169 -9.52 -3.40 -19.02
C ASP A 169 -8.79 -2.27 -19.77
N MET A 170 -7.48 -2.19 -19.53
CA MET A 170 -6.62 -1.22 -20.20
C MET A 170 -6.46 -1.50 -21.69
N SER A 171 -6.63 -2.75 -22.12
CA SER A 171 -6.57 -3.12 -23.54
C SER A 171 -7.73 -2.49 -24.31
N SER A 172 -8.94 -2.63 -23.79
CA SER A 172 -10.15 -2.00 -24.34
C SER A 172 -10.04 -0.48 -24.31
N LEU A 173 -9.60 0.10 -23.18
CA LEU A 173 -9.47 1.54 -23.02
C LEU A 173 -8.45 2.15 -24.01
N ARG A 174 -7.27 1.55 -24.15
CA ARG A 174 -6.24 2.00 -25.11
C ARG A 174 -6.65 1.83 -26.57
N LYS A 175 -7.44 0.80 -26.88
CA LYS A 175 -8.00 0.61 -28.22
C LYS A 175 -9.03 1.69 -28.55
N PHE A 176 -9.86 2.07 -27.57
CA PHE A 176 -10.88 3.11 -27.74
C PHE A 176 -10.28 4.51 -27.81
N TYR A 177 -9.21 4.77 -27.04
CA TYR A 177 -8.49 6.04 -27.00
C TYR A 177 -7.05 5.91 -27.52
N PRO A 178 -6.84 5.67 -28.83
CA PRO A 178 -5.53 5.32 -29.38
C PRO A 178 -4.48 6.44 -29.31
N ASN A 179 -4.93 7.70 -29.19
CA ASN A 179 -4.07 8.88 -29.11
C ASN A 179 -3.86 9.36 -27.66
N GLN A 180 -4.55 8.75 -26.69
CA GLN A 180 -4.46 9.15 -25.29
C GLN A 180 -3.17 8.61 -24.68
N LYS A 181 -2.43 9.51 -24.02
CA LYS A 181 -1.11 9.20 -23.45
C LYS A 181 -1.15 8.98 -21.96
N ASN A 182 -2.04 9.69 -21.28
CA ASN A 182 -2.20 9.62 -19.84
C ASN A 182 -3.53 8.94 -19.53
N PHE A 183 -3.51 8.04 -18.56
CA PHE A 183 -4.73 7.48 -18.02
C PHE A 183 -4.73 7.67 -16.52
N VAL A 184 -5.81 8.24 -15.98
CA VAL A 184 -5.94 8.52 -14.55
C VAL A 184 -7.19 7.83 -14.05
N PHE A 185 -7.05 7.08 -12.95
CA PHE A 185 -8.13 6.40 -12.27
C PHE A 185 -8.19 6.82 -10.82
N TRP A 186 -9.40 6.92 -10.31
CA TRP A 186 -9.65 7.14 -8.90
C TRP A 186 -10.31 5.93 -8.27
N PHE A 187 -9.77 5.56 -7.11
CA PHE A 187 -10.30 4.53 -6.24
C PHE A 187 -10.85 5.21 -5.01
N LYS A 188 -12.17 5.24 -4.90
CA LYS A 188 -12.88 5.79 -3.75
C LYS A 188 -13.64 4.69 -2.99
N SER A 189 -13.89 4.90 -1.71
CA SER A 189 -14.68 3.99 -0.88
C SER A 189 -15.40 4.70 0.26
N PHE A 190 -16.41 4.07 0.83
CA PHE A 190 -17.07 4.48 2.07
C PHE A 190 -17.74 3.28 2.73
N TRP A 191 -18.02 3.37 4.04
CA TRP A 191 -18.80 2.34 4.73
C TRP A 191 -20.28 2.69 4.66
N TYR A 192 -21.13 1.78 4.20
CA TYR A 192 -22.58 2.01 4.21
C TYR A 192 -23.17 1.83 5.61
N SER A 193 -22.79 0.72 6.26
CA SER A 193 -23.44 0.28 7.50
C SER A 193 -22.66 0.71 8.75
N VAL A 194 -21.61 -0.02 9.12
CA VAL A 194 -20.89 0.19 10.39
C VAL A 194 -19.42 0.47 10.12
N VAL A 195 -18.90 1.51 10.76
CA VAL A 195 -17.46 1.77 10.85
C VAL A 195 -16.97 1.30 12.21
N ASN A 196 -16.05 0.34 12.21
CA ASN A 196 -15.31 -0.05 13.41
C ASN A 196 -13.98 0.71 13.43
N SER A 197 -12.87 0.06 13.09
CA SER A 197 -11.60 0.78 12.89
C SER A 197 -11.59 1.62 11.61
N GLY A 198 -12.48 1.32 10.65
CA GLY A 198 -12.50 1.89 9.31
C GLY A 198 -11.40 1.37 8.40
N ASN A 199 -10.57 0.43 8.88
CA ASN A 199 -9.42 -0.09 8.16
C ASN A 199 -9.84 -1.13 7.12
N PHE A 200 -9.20 -1.05 5.96
CA PHE A 200 -9.29 -2.05 4.90
C PHE A 200 -8.02 -2.01 4.06
N LYS A 201 -7.88 -2.92 3.10
CA LYS A 201 -6.76 -2.98 2.18
C LYS A 201 -7.23 -2.71 0.76
N LEU A 202 -6.52 -1.83 0.05
CA LEU A 202 -6.66 -1.69 -1.39
C LEU A 202 -5.53 -2.48 -2.06
N GLN A 203 -5.88 -3.58 -2.70
CA GLN A 203 -4.94 -4.38 -3.48
C GLN A 203 -5.12 -4.12 -4.97
N VAL A 204 -4.03 -3.95 -5.71
CA VAL A 204 -4.03 -3.81 -7.16
C VAL A 204 -3.13 -4.90 -7.75
N GLU A 205 -3.73 -5.82 -8.50
CA GLU A 205 -3.00 -6.79 -9.30
C GLU A 205 -3.06 -6.43 -10.77
N THR A 206 -1.91 -6.41 -11.44
CA THR A 206 -1.81 -6.07 -12.86
C THR A 206 -1.37 -7.28 -13.67
N TYR A 207 -1.93 -7.43 -14.88
CA TYR A 207 -1.75 -8.60 -15.72
C TYR A 207 -1.42 -8.21 -17.15
N LYS A 208 -0.59 -9.04 -17.80
CA LYS A 208 -0.36 -9.04 -19.23
C LYS A 208 -1.03 -10.26 -19.87
N GLY A 209 -1.89 -10.01 -20.85
CA GLY A 209 -2.68 -11.05 -21.51
C GLY A 209 -3.62 -11.83 -20.58
N GLY A 210 -4.01 -13.02 -21.03
CA GLY A 210 -4.96 -13.89 -20.32
C GLY A 210 -6.43 -13.52 -20.53
N GLN A 211 -7.29 -14.17 -19.74
CA GLN A 211 -8.73 -13.93 -19.69
C GLN A 211 -9.15 -13.63 -18.25
N MET A 212 -9.88 -12.54 -18.05
CA MET A 212 -10.42 -12.18 -16.74
C MET A 212 -11.74 -12.91 -16.52
N VAL A 213 -11.77 -13.77 -15.50
CA VAL A 213 -12.95 -14.55 -15.12
C VAL A 213 -13.34 -14.23 -13.68
N ILE A 214 -14.64 -14.19 -13.42
CA ILE A 214 -15.17 -14.04 -12.06
C ILE A 214 -14.99 -15.40 -11.35
N ASN A 215 -14.24 -15.44 -10.24
CA ASN A 215 -13.87 -16.69 -9.55
C ASN A 215 -14.71 -17.00 -8.29
N ASN A 216 -15.48 -16.02 -7.81
CA ASN A 216 -16.52 -16.10 -6.79
C ASN A 216 -17.43 -14.86 -6.94
N GLU A 217 -18.46 -14.69 -6.10
CA GLU A 217 -19.48 -13.64 -6.28
C GLU A 217 -18.94 -12.20 -6.31
N TYR A 218 -17.71 -11.92 -5.85
CA TYR A 218 -17.19 -10.55 -5.72
C TYR A 218 -15.75 -10.35 -6.22
N ASN A 219 -15.14 -11.36 -6.85
CA ASN A 219 -13.72 -11.34 -7.18
C ASN A 219 -13.37 -11.84 -8.60
N TYR A 220 -12.27 -11.32 -9.12
CA TYR A 220 -11.66 -11.71 -10.39
C TYR A 220 -10.41 -12.58 -10.23
N GLN A 221 -10.24 -13.47 -11.19
CA GLN A 221 -9.03 -14.22 -11.49
C GLN A 221 -8.62 -14.00 -12.95
N ASN A 222 -7.32 -13.94 -13.21
CA ASN A 222 -6.80 -14.02 -14.56
C ASN A 222 -6.39 -15.47 -14.87
N VAL A 223 -6.90 -16.00 -15.99
CA VAL A 223 -6.57 -17.33 -16.50
C VAL A 223 -5.63 -17.18 -17.69
N ASP A 224 -4.53 -17.94 -17.69
CA ASP A 224 -3.52 -18.00 -18.76
C ASP A 224 -2.75 -16.69 -19.08
N GLY A 225 -2.92 -15.64 -18.28
CA GLY A 225 -2.10 -14.43 -18.38
C GLY A 225 -0.94 -14.41 -17.39
N GLN A 226 -0.10 -13.40 -17.51
CA GLN A 226 1.06 -13.19 -16.66
C GLN A 226 0.75 -12.12 -15.62
N LEU A 227 0.82 -12.46 -14.33
CA LEU A 227 0.85 -11.47 -13.25
C LEU A 227 2.14 -10.64 -13.37
N LEU A 228 1.99 -9.32 -13.40
CA LEU A 228 3.11 -8.36 -13.44
C LEU A 228 3.41 -7.83 -12.04
N GLN A 229 2.38 -7.32 -11.36
CA GLN A 229 2.51 -6.75 -10.02
C GLN A 229 1.30 -7.09 -9.16
N ASN A 230 1.52 -7.18 -7.85
CA ASN A 230 0.52 -7.31 -6.80
C ASN A 230 0.93 -6.34 -5.68
N LEU A 231 0.20 -5.24 -5.57
CA LEU A 231 0.50 -4.15 -4.66
C LEU A 231 -0.63 -4.03 -3.67
N THR A 232 -0.32 -3.77 -2.40
CA THR A 232 -1.32 -3.64 -1.35
C THR A 232 -1.04 -2.41 -0.50
N MET A 233 -2.05 -1.56 -0.34
CA MET A 233 -2.03 -0.39 0.52
C MET A 233 -3.01 -0.59 1.69
N ASP A 234 -2.58 -0.24 2.89
CA ASP A 234 -3.49 -0.12 4.03
C ASP A 234 -4.24 1.21 3.90
N CYS A 235 -5.56 1.14 3.93
CA CYS A 235 -6.46 2.28 3.80
C CYS A 235 -7.35 2.39 5.04
N GLN A 236 -7.87 3.60 5.30
CA GLN A 236 -8.81 3.84 6.38
C GLN A 236 -9.83 4.88 5.96
N VAL A 237 -11.11 4.58 6.15
CA VAL A 237 -12.21 5.54 6.02
C VAL A 237 -13.02 5.54 7.31
N GLY A 238 -13.08 6.70 7.98
CA GLY A 238 -13.61 6.80 9.35
C GLY A 238 -15.07 7.22 9.47
N LYS A 239 -15.84 7.32 8.37
CA LYS A 239 -17.23 7.79 8.39
C LYS A 239 -18.13 6.85 7.58
N SER A 240 -19.29 6.50 8.13
CA SER A 240 -20.35 5.86 7.34
C SER A 240 -21.08 6.89 6.50
N GLN A 241 -21.59 6.48 5.34
CA GLN A 241 -22.25 7.34 4.37
C GLN A 241 -23.40 6.59 3.67
N SER A 242 -24.25 7.33 2.96
CA SER A 242 -25.32 6.78 2.13
C SER A 242 -24.90 6.67 0.66
N SER A 243 -25.75 6.05 -0.16
CA SER A 243 -25.58 5.92 -1.62
C SER A 243 -25.45 7.27 -2.33
N GLU A 244 -25.92 8.37 -1.76
CA GLU A 244 -25.82 9.73 -2.33
C GLU A 244 -24.39 10.30 -2.27
N TYR A 245 -23.47 9.59 -1.59
CA TYR A 245 -22.08 9.97 -1.45
C TYR A 245 -21.19 9.41 -2.55
N GLU A 246 -20.18 10.19 -2.97
CA GLU A 246 -19.20 9.82 -4.00
C GLU A 246 -18.01 9.01 -3.46
N GLY A 247 -17.99 8.75 -2.15
CA GLY A 247 -16.90 8.08 -1.46
C GLY A 247 -15.69 8.98 -1.22
N PHE A 248 -14.78 8.50 -0.39
CA PHE A 248 -13.51 9.15 -0.09
C PHE A 248 -12.45 8.61 -1.04
N LEU A 249 -11.67 9.49 -1.66
CA LEU A 249 -10.53 9.07 -2.49
C LEU A 249 -9.47 8.43 -1.61
N VAL A 250 -9.21 7.15 -1.85
CA VAL A 250 -8.24 6.36 -1.07
C VAL A 250 -6.96 6.08 -1.84
N ALA A 251 -7.02 6.09 -3.18
CA ALA A 251 -5.84 6.03 -4.02
C ALA A 251 -6.13 6.52 -5.44
N GLN A 252 -5.07 6.90 -6.14
CA GLN A 252 -5.08 7.28 -7.55
C GLN A 252 -4.05 6.46 -8.31
N LEU A 253 -4.45 5.91 -9.46
CA LEU A 253 -3.55 5.30 -10.42
C LEU A 253 -3.36 6.27 -11.60
N THR A 254 -2.11 6.56 -11.95
CA THR A 254 -1.75 7.38 -13.11
C THR A 254 -0.83 6.57 -14.02
N LEU A 255 -1.18 6.40 -15.29
CA LEU A 255 -0.37 5.70 -16.28
C LEU A 255 0.05 6.68 -17.37
N ASN A 256 1.31 6.60 -17.80
CA ASN A 256 1.79 7.32 -18.97
C ASN A 256 2.37 6.33 -20.00
N ILE A 257 1.71 6.23 -21.15
CA ILE A 257 2.05 5.26 -22.19
C ILE A 257 3.40 5.55 -22.83
N ASP A 258 3.73 6.82 -23.08
CA ASP A 258 4.99 7.24 -23.72
C ASP A 258 6.20 6.93 -22.81
N LYS A 259 6.05 7.16 -21.50
CA LYS A 259 7.08 6.88 -20.49
C LYS A 259 7.15 5.39 -20.13
N LYS A 260 6.17 4.59 -20.56
CA LYS A 260 6.02 3.16 -20.23
C LYS A 260 6.02 2.88 -18.72
N LYS A 261 5.49 3.82 -17.95
CA LYS A 261 5.48 3.80 -16.49
C LYS A 261 4.20 4.45 -15.98
N GLY A 262 3.81 4.05 -14.79
CA GLY A 262 2.75 4.66 -14.02
C GLY A 262 3.09 4.73 -12.55
N GLU A 263 2.13 5.22 -11.79
CA GLU A 263 2.25 5.46 -10.37
C GLU A 263 0.91 5.22 -9.69
N LEU A 264 0.93 4.45 -8.61
CA LEU A 264 -0.20 4.22 -7.74
C LEU A 264 0.08 4.92 -6.42
N VAL A 265 -0.71 5.94 -6.10
CA VAL A 265 -0.52 6.80 -4.94
C VAL A 265 -1.72 6.70 -4.03
N LYS A 266 -1.51 6.28 -2.79
CA LYS A 266 -2.49 6.37 -1.72
C LYS A 266 -2.83 7.83 -1.46
N LYS A 267 -4.11 8.09 -1.26
CA LYS A 267 -4.64 9.40 -0.90
C LYS A 267 -5.14 9.33 0.52
N VAL A 268 -4.78 10.34 1.31
CA VAL A 268 -5.25 10.48 2.68
C VAL A 268 -6.39 11.48 2.67
N ASP A 269 -7.47 11.22 3.43
CA ASP A 269 -8.62 12.13 3.54
C ASP A 269 -8.21 13.56 3.96
N SER A 270 -7.01 13.76 4.51
CA SER A 270 -6.43 15.07 4.82
C SER A 270 -6.14 15.97 3.60
N ASP A 271 -6.08 15.41 2.40
CA ASP A 271 -5.85 16.18 1.17
C ASP A 271 -7.10 16.94 0.72
N TYR A 272 -8.28 16.52 1.18
CA TYR A 272 -9.53 17.25 0.99
C TYR A 272 -9.81 18.07 2.24
N ARG A 273 -9.64 19.39 2.19
CA ARG A 273 -10.08 20.21 3.32
C ARG A 273 -11.54 20.58 3.14
N GLU A 274 -12.27 20.39 4.23
CA GLU A 274 -13.63 20.87 4.36
C GLU A 274 -13.61 22.35 4.72
N ILE A 275 -14.35 23.18 3.98
CA ILE A 275 -14.67 24.54 4.41
C ILE A 275 -16.17 24.57 4.70
N SER A 276 -16.50 24.76 5.97
CA SER A 276 -17.87 24.92 6.43
C SER A 276 -18.19 26.41 6.56
N PHE A 277 -19.18 26.89 5.81
CA PHE A 277 -19.74 28.23 5.99
C PHE A 277 -21.01 28.14 6.82
N THR A 278 -21.02 28.78 7.98
CA THR A 278 -22.21 28.85 8.84
C THR A 278 -23.04 30.06 8.47
N SER A 279 -24.28 29.85 8.02
CA SER A 279 -25.30 30.88 7.84
C SER A 279 -26.41 30.73 8.88
N SER A 280 -27.22 31.78 9.06
CA SER A 280 -28.43 31.71 9.91
C SER A 280 -29.46 30.68 9.42
N SER A 281 -29.36 30.24 8.17
CA SER A 281 -30.20 29.21 7.52
C SER A 281 -29.59 27.80 7.52
N GLY A 282 -28.39 27.60 8.08
CA GLY A 282 -27.73 26.31 8.14
C GLY A 282 -26.25 26.34 7.73
N ILE A 283 -25.64 25.16 7.72
CA ILE A 283 -24.24 24.95 7.33
C ILE A 283 -24.19 24.61 5.83
N THR A 284 -23.38 25.34 5.08
CA THR A 284 -23.00 25.01 3.70
C THR A 284 -21.60 24.41 3.72
N ILE A 285 -21.43 23.20 3.18
CA ILE A 285 -20.16 22.47 3.23
C ILE A 285 -19.53 22.44 1.84
N PHE A 286 -18.29 22.92 1.74
CA PHE A 286 -17.42 22.68 0.59
C PHE A 286 -16.43 21.56 0.93
N ARG A 287 -16.24 20.61 -0.01
CA ARG A 287 -15.24 19.55 0.10
C ARG A 287 -14.51 19.41 -1.24
N GLY A 288 -13.20 19.62 -1.25
CA GLY A 288 -12.38 19.64 -2.47
C GLY A 288 -10.90 19.92 -2.16
N ASP A 289 -10.06 19.93 -3.19
CA ASP A 289 -8.68 20.43 -3.07
C ASP A 289 -8.71 21.96 -2.92
N LEU A 290 -8.14 22.47 -1.81
CA LEU A 290 -8.22 23.91 -1.48
C LEU A 290 -7.37 24.80 -2.38
N LYS A 291 -6.32 24.26 -3.01
CA LYS A 291 -5.34 25.07 -3.75
C LYS A 291 -5.92 25.73 -5.00
N ASP A 292 -7.07 25.23 -5.46
CA ASP A 292 -7.76 25.66 -6.67
C ASP A 292 -9.10 26.36 -6.38
N LEU A 293 -9.40 26.65 -5.10
CA LEU A 293 -10.60 27.35 -4.68
C LEU A 293 -10.37 28.87 -4.74
N GLU A 294 -10.91 29.53 -5.76
CA GLU A 294 -10.84 30.98 -5.86
C GLU A 294 -12.07 31.63 -5.21
N LEU A 295 -11.87 32.28 -4.06
CA LEU A 295 -12.88 33.08 -3.36
C LEU A 295 -12.51 34.55 -3.44
N SER A 296 -13.49 35.39 -3.79
CA SER A 296 -13.35 36.85 -3.66
C SER A 296 -14.38 37.40 -2.68
N THR A 297 -13.99 38.39 -1.88
CA THR A 297 -14.91 39.06 -0.97
C THR A 297 -15.29 40.41 -1.56
N VAL A 298 -16.59 40.60 -1.84
CA VAL A 298 -17.13 41.89 -2.27
C VAL A 298 -18.14 42.36 -1.23
N SER A 299 -17.78 43.45 -0.56
CA SER A 299 -18.54 44.07 0.54
C SER A 299 -18.79 43.10 1.70
N ASN A 300 -19.89 42.33 1.66
CA ASN A 300 -20.27 41.34 2.70
C ASN A 300 -20.58 39.95 2.12
N HIS A 301 -20.30 39.72 0.83
CA HIS A 301 -20.53 38.46 0.15
C HIS A 301 -19.20 37.78 -0.16
N THR A 302 -19.10 36.49 0.16
CA THR A 302 -18.04 35.63 -0.39
C THR A 302 -18.55 35.10 -1.72
N LEU A 303 -17.89 35.49 -2.81
CA LEU A 303 -18.18 35.05 -4.16
C LEU A 303 -17.23 33.92 -4.51
N PHE A 304 -17.79 32.81 -5.00
CA PHE A 304 -17.02 31.76 -5.64
C PHE A 304 -16.73 32.18 -7.08
N ASN A 305 -15.44 32.32 -7.42
CA ASN A 305 -15.01 32.78 -8.73
C ASN A 305 -14.78 31.63 -9.73
N GLY A 306 -14.65 30.39 -9.23
CA GLY A 306 -14.39 29.22 -10.04
C GLY A 306 -13.52 28.20 -9.33
N SER A 307 -13.41 27.03 -9.94
CA SER A 307 -12.43 26.00 -9.60
C SER A 307 -11.71 25.58 -10.87
N ASN A 308 -10.40 25.34 -10.80
CA ASN A 308 -9.64 24.71 -11.91
C ASN A 308 -9.82 23.18 -11.93
N LEU A 309 -10.89 22.66 -11.32
CA LEU A 309 -11.08 21.24 -11.11
C LEU A 309 -11.45 20.51 -12.41
N MET A 310 -10.98 19.26 -12.52
CA MET A 310 -11.54 18.24 -13.43
C MET A 310 -12.72 17.47 -12.80
N GLU A 311 -13.12 17.81 -11.58
CA GLU A 311 -14.37 17.37 -10.91
C GLU A 311 -15.40 18.50 -10.89
N PRO A 312 -16.71 18.17 -10.96
CA PRO A 312 -17.75 19.17 -10.80
C PRO A 312 -17.77 19.74 -9.37
N LEU A 313 -17.90 21.06 -9.24
CA LEU A 313 -18.11 21.72 -7.95
C LEU A 313 -19.49 21.35 -7.44
N ILE A 314 -19.58 20.64 -6.31
CA ILE A 314 -20.86 20.32 -5.66
C ILE A 314 -20.97 21.10 -4.34
N ILE A 315 -22.01 21.94 -4.21
CA ILE A 315 -22.37 22.62 -2.97
C ILE A 315 -23.58 21.90 -2.37
N ARG A 316 -23.51 21.58 -1.07
CA ARG A 316 -24.61 20.92 -0.35
C ARG A 316 -25.10 21.75 0.85
N ASN A 317 -26.37 21.61 1.18
CA ASN A 317 -26.92 22.12 2.45
C ASN A 317 -26.63 21.16 3.62
N SER A 318 -27.03 21.54 4.83
CA SER A 318 -26.86 20.74 6.04
C SER A 318 -27.65 19.41 6.05
N SER A 319 -28.57 19.23 5.10
CA SER A 319 -29.31 17.99 4.87
C SER A 319 -28.75 17.19 3.69
N ASN A 320 -27.52 17.51 3.26
CA ASN A 320 -26.78 16.86 2.18
C ASN A 320 -27.38 17.01 0.77
N VAL A 321 -28.38 17.88 0.58
CA VAL A 321 -29.00 18.16 -0.71
C VAL A 321 -28.08 19.02 -1.56
N ILE A 322 -27.87 18.64 -2.82
CA ILE A 322 -27.12 19.43 -3.80
C ILE A 322 -27.86 20.73 -4.09
N LEU A 323 -27.25 21.86 -3.73
CA LEU A 323 -27.72 23.21 -4.03
C LEU A 323 -27.13 23.75 -5.33
N PHE A 324 -25.97 23.24 -5.73
CA PHE A 324 -25.24 23.68 -6.93
C PHE A 324 -24.30 22.57 -7.39
N GLU A 325 -24.23 22.36 -8.70
CA GLU A 325 -23.31 21.44 -9.39
C GLU A 325 -22.82 22.14 -10.66
N LYS A 326 -21.51 22.25 -10.87
CA LYS A 326 -20.93 22.82 -12.09
C LYS A 326 -19.65 22.12 -12.54
#